data_AF-A0A5B8MQK1-F1
#
_entry.id   AF-A0A5B8MQK1-F1
#
_cell.length_a   1.000
_cell.length_b   1.000
_cell.length_c   1.000
_cell.angle_alpha   90.00
_cell.angle_beta   90.00
_cell.angle_gamma   90.00
#
_symmetry.space_group_name_H-M   'P 1'
#
loop_
_entity.id
_entity.type
_entity.pdbx_description
1 polymer ?
#
loop_
_entity_poly.entity_id
_entity_poly.type
_entity_poly.pdbx_seq_one_letter_code
_entity_poly.pdbx_strand_id
1 'polypeptide(L)'
;MWWFTKYVYADEEEPEEDVEDEEEEEEEDPEDVRPQLEEFCKPKCVKAWVAYQECTDRVSKDTTGEAHCTGQYFDYWACIDHCVGPKLFKELK
;
A
#
# COMPACT_ATOMS: atom_id res chain seq x y z
N MET A 1 -33.84 26.52 -24.34
CA MET A 1 -33.76 25.11 -24.79
C MET A 1 -33.03 25.11 -26.13
N TRP A 2 -32.04 24.23 -26.32
CA TRP A 2 -31.25 24.02 -27.57
C TRP A 2 -29.94 24.79 -27.76
N TRP A 3 -29.24 25.19 -26.69
CA TRP A 3 -27.83 25.66 -26.81
C TRP A 3 -26.82 24.80 -26.01
N PHE A 4 -27.26 24.01 -25.04
CA PHE A 4 -26.36 23.15 -24.24
C PHE A 4 -26.13 21.75 -24.83
N THR A 5 -26.98 21.26 -25.73
CA THR A 5 -26.88 19.90 -26.30
C THR A 5 -26.05 19.78 -27.57
N LYS A 6 -25.47 20.88 -28.08
CA LYS A 6 -24.47 20.82 -29.15
C LYS A 6 -23.03 20.69 -28.64
N TYR A 7 -22.81 20.87 -27.34
CA TYR A 7 -21.48 20.84 -26.72
C TYR A 7 -20.96 19.42 -26.40
N VAL A 8 -21.64 18.36 -26.85
CA VAL A 8 -21.35 16.98 -26.40
C VAL A 8 -20.97 16.03 -27.55
N TYR A 9 -20.93 16.45 -28.82
CA TYR A 9 -20.43 15.60 -29.92
C TYR A 9 -19.75 16.43 -31.01
N ALA A 10 -18.47 16.70 -30.80
CA ALA A 10 -17.49 17.07 -31.82
C ALA A 10 -16.14 16.52 -31.31
N ASP A 11 -15.97 15.20 -31.44
CA ASP A 11 -14.65 14.56 -31.30
C ASP A 11 -13.89 14.88 -32.59
N GLU A 12 -12.89 15.76 -32.46
CA GLU A 12 -11.85 16.02 -33.44
C GLU A 12 -10.97 14.77 -33.58
N GLU A 13 -10.66 14.37 -34.81
CA GLU A 13 -9.48 13.52 -35.09
C GLU A 13 -8.23 14.35 -34.74
N GLU A 14 -7.61 14.08 -33.59
CA GLU A 14 -6.25 14.55 -33.30
C GLU A 14 -5.24 13.75 -34.13
N PRO A 15 -4.32 14.41 -34.87
CA PRO A 15 -3.28 13.72 -35.62
C PRO A 15 -2.26 13.10 -34.65
N GLU A 16 -1.81 11.88 -34.96
CA GLU A 16 -0.75 11.18 -34.22
C GLU A 16 0.56 11.98 -34.35
N GLU A 17 1.00 12.60 -33.27
CA GLU A 17 2.32 13.23 -33.18
C GLU A 17 3.39 12.16 -32.98
N ASP A 18 4.30 12.14 -33.93
CA ASP A 18 5.50 11.34 -34.09
C ASP A 18 6.47 11.56 -32.91
N VAL A 19 6.52 10.57 -32.01
CA VAL A 19 7.51 10.50 -30.92
C VAL A 19 8.83 10.04 -31.52
N GLU A 20 9.78 10.98 -31.67
CA GLU A 20 11.18 10.66 -31.94
C GLU A 20 11.80 9.92 -30.74
N ASP A 21 12.48 8.83 -31.08
CA ASP A 21 13.14 7.85 -30.20
C ASP A 21 14.29 8.53 -29.42
N GLU A 22 14.00 9.03 -28.21
CA GLU A 22 15.03 9.29 -27.21
C GLU A 22 15.34 7.97 -26.51
N GLU A 23 16.53 7.42 -26.76
CA GLU A 23 17.05 6.23 -26.08
C GLU A 23 17.08 6.48 -24.55
N GLU A 24 16.02 6.06 -23.84
CA GLU A 24 16.00 6.00 -22.38
C GLU A 24 17.07 5.00 -21.92
N GLU A 25 18.13 5.48 -21.28
CA GLU A 25 18.97 4.63 -20.44
C GLU A 25 18.05 3.97 -19.41
N GLU A 26 17.81 2.66 -19.52
CA GLU A 26 17.12 1.85 -18.49
C GLU A 26 17.93 1.91 -17.19
N GLU A 27 17.76 2.97 -16.39
CA GLU A 27 18.10 2.93 -14.97
C GLU A 27 17.11 1.97 -14.30
N GLU A 28 17.61 0.84 -13.83
CA GLU A 28 16.84 -0.13 -13.04
C GLU A 28 16.25 0.57 -11.81
N ASP A 29 14.91 0.68 -11.75
CA ASP A 29 14.19 1.31 -10.65
C ASP A 29 14.54 0.60 -9.33
N PRO A 30 15.04 1.31 -8.29
CA PRO A 30 15.44 0.68 -7.04
C PRO A 30 14.28 -0.09 -6.38
N GLU A 31 14.46 -1.39 -6.17
CA GLU A 31 13.48 -2.24 -5.50
C GLU A 31 13.25 -1.83 -4.03
N ASP A 32 11.99 -1.81 -3.58
CA ASP A 32 11.66 -1.61 -2.16
C ASP A 32 12.05 -2.84 -1.32
N VAL A 33 13.06 -2.67 -0.46
CA VAL A 33 13.57 -3.72 0.43
C VAL A 33 12.71 -3.92 1.69
N ARG A 34 11.80 -2.99 2.00
CA ARG A 34 10.98 -3.03 3.22
C ARG A 34 10.12 -4.31 3.33
N PRO A 35 9.39 -4.76 2.29
CA PRO A 35 8.53 -5.95 2.40
C PRO A 35 9.30 -7.23 2.76
N GLN A 36 10.53 -7.36 2.24
CA GLN A 36 11.41 -8.50 2.55
C GLN A 36 11.81 -8.50 4.03
N LEU A 37 12.12 -7.33 4.58
CA LEU A 37 12.46 -7.15 5.99
C LEU A 37 11.25 -7.37 6.91
N GLU A 38 10.06 -6.95 6.49
CA GLU A 38 8.81 -7.20 7.22
C GLU A 38 8.57 -8.71 7.36
N GLU A 39 8.67 -9.48 6.26
CA GLU A 39 8.50 -10.94 6.28
C GLU A 39 9.49 -11.63 7.23
N PHE A 40 10.76 -11.17 7.24
CA PHE A 40 11.76 -11.64 8.18
C PHE A 40 11.44 -11.32 9.66
N CYS A 41 10.70 -10.24 9.91
CA CYS A 41 10.35 -9.78 11.25
C CYS A 41 9.03 -10.37 11.78
N LYS A 42 8.09 -10.78 10.93
CA LYS A 42 6.79 -11.37 11.35
C LYS A 42 6.93 -12.53 12.35
N PRO A 43 7.83 -13.52 12.19
CA PRO A 43 7.98 -14.64 13.13
C PRO A 43 8.46 -14.23 14.54
N LYS A 44 8.99 -13.01 14.71
CA LYS A 44 9.45 -12.49 16.01
C LYS A 44 8.33 -11.80 16.79
N CYS A 45 7.23 -11.48 16.11
CA CYS A 45 6.10 -10.73 16.64
C CYS A 45 4.85 -11.61 16.84
N VAL A 46 5.02 -12.94 16.94
CA VAL A 46 3.92 -13.92 17.01
C VAL A 46 2.97 -13.66 18.18
N LYS A 47 3.47 -13.20 19.34
CA LYS A 47 2.61 -12.89 20.48
C LYS A 47 1.59 -11.79 20.15
N ALA A 48 2.04 -10.69 19.54
CA ALA A 48 1.17 -9.59 19.15
C ALA A 48 0.25 -10.01 17.99
N TRP A 49 0.74 -10.85 17.07
CA TRP A 49 -0.07 -11.43 16.01
C TRP A 49 -1.24 -12.27 16.54
N VAL A 50 -0.98 -13.17 17.50
CA VAL A 50 -2.03 -14.00 18.12
C VAL A 50 -3.07 -13.12 18.81
N ALA A 51 -2.66 -12.10 19.57
CA ALA A 51 -3.59 -11.17 20.20
C ALA A 51 -4.45 -10.40 19.19
N TYR A 52 -3.87 -10.03 18.04
CA TYR A 52 -4.62 -9.43 16.94
C TYR A 52 -5.62 -10.41 16.33
N GLN A 53 -5.24 -11.67 16.09
CA GLN A 53 -6.14 -12.71 15.58
C GLN A 53 -7.32 -12.98 16.53
N GLU A 54 -7.05 -13.09 17.83
CA GLU A 54 -8.10 -13.24 18.86
C GLU A 54 -9.06 -12.05 18.85
N CYS A 55 -8.55 -10.83 18.64
CA CYS A 55 -9.39 -9.65 18.48
C CYS A 55 -10.25 -9.75 17.20
N THR A 56 -9.69 -10.17 16.06
CA THR A 56 -10.46 -10.29 14.81
C THR A 56 -11.59 -11.32 14.94
N ASP A 57 -11.35 -12.42 15.66
CA ASP A 57 -12.37 -13.45 15.93
C ASP A 57 -13.48 -12.94 16.87
N ARG A 58 -13.18 -11.98 17.74
CA ARG A 58 -14.17 -11.30 18.57
C ARG A 58 -15.00 -10.32 17.74
N VAL A 59 -14.33 -9.48 16.93
CA VAL A 59 -15.00 -8.45 16.11
C VAL A 59 -15.88 -9.07 15.02
N SER A 60 -15.52 -10.24 14.48
CA SER A 60 -16.36 -10.93 13.49
C SER A 60 -17.75 -11.35 14.01
N LYS A 61 -17.92 -11.42 15.33
CA LYS A 61 -19.19 -11.74 16.00
C LYS A 61 -19.95 -10.49 16.45
N ASP A 62 -19.37 -9.32 16.29
CA ASP A 62 -20.01 -8.06 16.64
C ASP A 62 -21.12 -7.73 15.63
N THR A 63 -22.25 -7.25 16.16
CA THR A 63 -23.42 -6.83 15.38
C THR A 63 -23.69 -5.34 15.52
N THR A 64 -22.98 -4.66 16.44
CA THR A 64 -23.10 -3.22 16.67
C THR A 64 -22.31 -2.42 15.64
N GLY A 65 -21.19 -2.98 15.15
CA GLY A 65 -20.28 -2.29 14.24
C GLY A 65 -19.32 -1.33 14.94
N GLU A 66 -19.34 -1.30 16.28
CA GLU A 66 -18.49 -0.43 17.09
C GLU A 66 -17.18 -1.12 17.50
N ALA A 67 -17.13 -2.46 17.50
CA ALA A 67 -15.94 -3.18 17.91
C ALA A 67 -14.82 -3.08 16.85
N HIS A 68 -13.60 -2.77 17.27
CA HIS A 68 -12.44 -2.68 16.39
C HIS A 68 -11.15 -3.20 17.04
N CYS A 69 -10.16 -3.53 16.20
CA CYS A 69 -8.88 -4.12 16.61
C CYS A 69 -7.68 -3.17 16.44
N THR A 70 -7.92 -1.88 16.28
CA THR A 70 -6.86 -0.87 16.05
C THR A 70 -5.74 -0.90 17.09
N GLY A 71 -6.05 -1.14 18.37
CA GLY A 71 -5.03 -1.27 19.42
C GLY A 71 -4.10 -2.47 19.17
N GLN A 72 -4.66 -3.66 19.00
CA GLN A 72 -3.87 -4.88 18.75
C GLN A 72 -3.14 -4.82 17.41
N TYR A 73 -3.73 -4.16 16.41
CA TYR A 73 -3.08 -3.89 15.12
C TYR A 73 -1.84 -3.02 15.31
N PHE A 74 -1.94 -1.92 16.07
CA PHE A 74 -0.81 -1.06 16.38
C PHE A 74 0.25 -1.77 17.22
N ASP A 75 -0.12 -2.62 18.17
CA ASP A 75 0.84 -3.43 18.93
C ASP A 75 1.63 -4.39 18.03
N TYR A 76 0.95 -5.03 17.06
CA TYR A 76 1.59 -5.92 16.09
C TYR A 76 2.56 -5.18 15.18
N TRP A 77 2.11 -4.06 14.58
CA TRP A 77 2.95 -3.27 13.68
C TRP A 77 4.08 -2.56 14.41
N ALA A 78 3.88 -2.07 15.63
CA ALA A 78 4.95 -1.50 16.43
C ALA A 78 6.08 -2.51 16.70
N CYS A 79 5.75 -3.79 16.92
CA CYS A 79 6.75 -4.85 17.03
C CYS A 79 7.52 -5.05 15.72
N ILE A 80 6.82 -5.09 14.58
CA ILE A 80 7.44 -5.24 13.26
C ILE A 80 8.35 -4.05 12.96
N ASP A 81 7.86 -2.82 13.14
CA ASP A 81 8.60 -1.59 12.88
C ASP A 81 9.86 -1.49 13.75
N HIS A 82 9.76 -1.89 15.03
CA HIS A 82 10.93 -1.95 15.91
C HIS A 82 11.98 -2.94 15.42
N CYS A 83 11.56 -4.04 14.79
CA CYS A 83 12.45 -5.01 14.17
C CYS A 83 13.02 -4.55 12.82
N VAL A 84 12.21 -3.90 11.97
CA VAL A 84 12.55 -3.51 10.60
C VAL A 84 13.43 -2.26 10.59
N GLY A 85 13.12 -1.25 11.39
CA GLY A 85 13.77 0.08 11.35
C GLY A 85 15.31 0.02 11.31
N PRO A 86 15.98 -0.67 12.26
CA PRO A 86 17.45 -0.75 12.27
C PRO A 86 18.08 -1.47 11.07
N LYS A 87 17.30 -2.24 10.30
CA LYS A 87 17.77 -2.95 9.10
C LYS A 87 17.48 -2.13 7.85
N LEU A 88 16.28 -1.58 7.75
CA LEU A 88 15.85 -0.77 6.61
C LEU A 88 16.81 0.41 6.39
N PHE A 89 17.12 1.17 7.44
CA PHE A 89 18.05 2.31 7.33
C PHE A 89 19.52 1.93 7.07
N LYS A 90 19.87 0.63 7.04
CA LYS A 90 21.21 0.19 6.59
C LYS A 90 21.26 -0.09 5.10
N GLU A 91 20.12 -0.43 4.50
CA GLU A 91 20.01 -0.76 3.08
C GLU A 91 19.70 0.48 2.23
N LEU A 92 19.03 1.49 2.82
CA LEU A 92 18.76 2.77 2.16
C LEU A 92 20.06 3.60 2.03
N LYS A 93 20.29 4.14 0.83
CA LYS A 93 21.43 5.01 0.47
C LYS A 93 21.06 6.50 0.52
#